data_AF-A0A957X6T7-F1
#
_entry.id   AF-A0A957X6T7-F1
#
_cell.length_a   1.000
_cell.length_b   1.000
_cell.length_c   1.000
_cell.angle_alpha   90.00
_cell.angle_beta   90.00
_cell.angle_gamma   90.00
#
_symmetry.space_group_name_H-M   'P 1'
#
loop_
_entity.id
_entity.type
_entity.pdbx_description
1 polymer ?
#
loop_
_entity_poly.entity_id
_entity_poly.type
_entity_poly.pdbx_seq_one_letter_code
_entity_poly.pdbx_strand_id
1 'polypeptide(L)'
;MSGKERRMNKVLLVAWREFRQHIRSRGFLIQALLLPVILIVVSLFRGCAGTQPPDDVSFPAQVQTSRQMIGVVDQAGILRPSPTTPPQIQLQEFADPPAATAALKT
;
A
#
# COMPACT_ATOMS: atom_id res chain seq x y z
N MET A 1 37.65 -16.92 -14.04
CA MET A 1 36.35 -17.51 -13.66
C MET A 1 36.48 -18.21 -12.32
N SER A 2 35.81 -17.68 -11.31
CA SER A 2 35.97 -18.13 -9.92
C SER A 2 35.19 -19.42 -9.68
N GLY A 3 35.72 -20.35 -8.88
CA GLY A 3 35.07 -21.63 -8.56
C GLY A 3 33.68 -21.47 -7.92
N LYS A 4 33.34 -20.30 -7.39
CA LYS A 4 32.02 -19.94 -6.85
C LYS A 4 30.96 -19.83 -7.95
N GLU A 5 31.30 -19.22 -9.10
CA GLU A 5 30.37 -19.04 -10.23
C GLU A 5 29.94 -20.39 -10.82
N ARG A 6 30.88 -21.34 -10.94
CA ARG A 6 30.57 -22.71 -11.40
C ARG A 6 29.65 -23.47 -10.46
N ARG A 7 29.72 -23.22 -9.14
CA ARG A 7 28.78 -23.82 -8.17
C ARG A 7 27.41 -23.20 -8.30
N MET A 8 27.32 -21.87 -8.44
CA MET A 8 26.06 -21.16 -8.60
C MET A 8 25.29 -21.63 -9.84
N ASN A 9 25.98 -21.77 -10.97
CA ASN A 9 25.37 -22.23 -12.21
C ASN A 9 24.83 -23.66 -12.10
N LYS A 10 25.49 -24.55 -11.36
CA LYS A 10 24.99 -25.92 -11.12
C LYS A 10 23.73 -25.93 -10.26
N VAL A 11 23.67 -25.08 -9.23
CA VAL A 11 22.48 -24.96 -8.35
C VAL A 11 21.28 -24.44 -9.15
N LEU A 12 21.47 -23.40 -9.96
CA LEU A 12 20.44 -22.88 -10.86
C LEU A 12 19.91 -23.93 -11.84
N LEU A 13 20.80 -24.76 -12.38
CA LEU A 13 20.42 -25.79 -13.35
C LEU A 13 19.60 -26.92 -12.70
N VAL A 14 19.94 -27.30 -11.47
CA VAL A 14 19.15 -28.26 -10.68
C VAL A 14 17.79 -27.66 -10.33
N ALA A 15 17.77 -26.43 -9.80
CA ALA A 15 16.53 -25.74 -9.45
C ALA A 15 15.59 -25.61 -10.66
N TRP A 16 16.12 -25.27 -11.83
CA TRP A 16 15.36 -25.18 -13.08
C TRP A 16 14.75 -26.53 -13.49
N ARG A 17 15.51 -27.62 -13.34
CA ARG A 17 15.01 -28.96 -13.64
C ARG A 17 13.87 -29.36 -12.72
N GLU A 18 14.04 -29.17 -11.42
CA GLU A 18 13.03 -29.51 -10.40
C GLU A 18 11.74 -28.67 -10.58
N PHE A 19 11.90 -27.38 -10.88
CA PHE A 19 10.79 -26.48 -11.18
C PHE A 19 10.01 -26.92 -12.43
N ARG A 20 10.72 -27.25 -13.53
CA ARG A 20 10.08 -27.70 -14.77
C ARG A 20 9.37 -29.04 -14.59
N GLN A 21 9.91 -29.91 -13.75
CA GLN A 21 9.29 -31.20 -13.41
C GLN A 21 8.01 -31.00 -12.58
N HIS A 22 8.03 -30.09 -11.59
CA HIS A 22 6.87 -29.78 -10.77
C HIS A 22 5.75 -29.09 -11.57
N ILE A 23 6.07 -28.11 -12.42
CA ILE A 23 5.08 -27.39 -13.23
C ILE A 23 4.35 -28.30 -14.23
N ARG A 24 5.04 -29.32 -14.75
CA ARG A 24 4.45 -30.28 -15.69
C ARG A 24 3.67 -31.40 -15.01
N SER A 25 3.64 -31.44 -13.68
CA SER A 25 2.79 -32.38 -12.97
C SER A 25 1.32 -32.04 -13.23
N ARG A 26 0.50 -33.07 -13.49
CA ARG A 26 -0.94 -32.88 -13.73
C ARG A 26 -1.63 -32.22 -12.54
N GLY A 27 -1.20 -32.54 -11.31
CA GLY A 27 -1.71 -31.93 -10.09
C GLY A 27 -1.46 -30.42 -10.02
N PHE A 28 -0.25 -29.97 -10.38
CA PHE A 28 0.07 -28.54 -10.42
C PHE A 28 -0.79 -27.80 -11.45
N LEU A 29 -0.92 -28.34 -12.67
CA LEU A 29 -1.74 -27.75 -13.72
C LEU A 29 -3.22 -27.63 -13.29
N ILE A 30 -3.76 -28.67 -12.65
CA ILE A 30 -5.12 -28.65 -12.14
C ILE A 30 -5.27 -27.57 -11.07
N GLN A 31 -4.40 -27.53 -10.05
CA GLN A 31 -4.49 -26.53 -8.98
C GLN A 31 -4.27 -25.10 -9.47
N ALA A 32 -3.30 -24.90 -10.38
CA ALA A 32 -2.99 -23.61 -10.97
C ALA A 32 -4.16 -23.06 -11.81
N LEU A 33 -4.95 -23.93 -12.44
CA LEU A 33 -6.17 -23.55 -13.16
C LEU A 33 -7.39 -23.45 -12.23
N LEU A 34 -7.47 -24.28 -11.20
CA LEU A 34 -8.59 -24.34 -10.26
C LEU A 34 -8.77 -23.01 -9.53
N LEU A 35 -7.69 -22.42 -9.03
CA LEU A 35 -7.74 -21.17 -8.27
C LEU A 35 -8.36 -20.00 -9.07
N PRO A 36 -7.86 -19.63 -10.28
CA PRO A 36 -8.46 -18.54 -11.05
C PRO A 36 -9.89 -18.87 -11.48
N VAL A 37 -10.21 -20.13 -11.78
CA VAL A 37 -11.58 -20.55 -12.11
C VAL A 37 -12.52 -20.34 -10.92
N ILE A 38 -12.12 -20.72 -9.70
CA ILE A 38 -12.90 -20.46 -8.48
C ILE A 38 -13.13 -18.97 -8.30
N LEU A 39 -12.10 -18.14 -8.47
CA LEU A 39 -12.23 -16.68 -8.34
C LEU A 39 -13.22 -16.09 -9.36
N ILE A 40 -13.18 -16.55 -10.60
CA ILE A 40 -14.14 -16.14 -11.64
C ILE A 40 -15.57 -16.52 -11.23
N VAL A 41 -15.76 -17.77 -10.79
CA VAL A 41 -17.08 -18.27 -10.35
C VAL A 41 -17.61 -17.44 -9.19
N VAL A 42 -16.80 -17.20 -8.15
CA VAL A 42 -17.18 -16.38 -7.00
C VAL A 42 -17.52 -14.95 -7.43
N SER A 43 -16.72 -14.36 -8.33
CA SER A 43 -16.97 -13.01 -8.86
C SER A 43 -18.32 -12.92 -9.61
N LEU A 44 -18.64 -13.92 -10.43
CA LEU A 44 -19.92 -14.00 -11.13
C LEU A 44 -21.10 -14.12 -10.15
N PHE A 45 -20.99 -15.00 -9.15
CA PHE A 45 -22.02 -15.12 -8.11
C PHE A 45 -22.19 -13.81 -7.33
N ARG A 46 -21.09 -13.13 -7.00
CA ARG A 46 -21.11 -11.83 -6.31
C ARG A 46 -21.78 -10.73 -7.14
N GLY A 47 -21.49 -10.70 -8.45
CA GLY A 47 -22.09 -9.76 -9.39
C GLY A 47 -23.59 -10.00 -9.60
N CYS A 48 -24.02 -11.26 -9.70
CA CYS A 48 -25.44 -11.60 -9.83
C CYS A 48 -26.24 -11.40 -8.54
N ALA A 49 -25.62 -11.57 -7.37
CA ALA A 49 -26.27 -11.40 -6.06
C ALA A 49 -26.42 -9.94 -5.62
N GLY A 50 -25.98 -8.96 -6.42
CA GLY A 50 -26.02 -7.53 -6.06
C GLY A 50 -25.16 -7.17 -4.84
N THR A 51 -24.33 -8.09 -4.37
CA THR A 51 -23.37 -7.83 -3.30
C THR A 51 -22.27 -6.95 -3.87
N GLN A 52 -22.29 -5.68 -3.51
CA GLN A 52 -21.26 -4.71 -3.88
C GLN A 52 -19.86 -5.33 -3.61
N PRO A 53 -18.88 -5.14 -4.51
CA PRO A 53 -17.50 -5.45 -4.20
C PRO A 53 -17.14 -4.86 -2.84
N PRO A 54 -16.25 -5.48 -2.04
CA PRO A 54 -15.69 -4.74 -0.93
C PRO A 54 -15.02 -3.54 -1.59
N ASP A 55 -15.36 -2.33 -1.13
CA ASP A 55 -14.91 -1.10 -1.74
C ASP A 55 -13.46 -1.24 -2.20
N ASP A 56 -13.23 -0.85 -3.45
CA ASP A 56 -11.93 -0.87 -4.12
C ASP A 56 -10.84 -0.61 -3.09
N VAL A 57 -9.75 -1.39 -3.16
CA VAL A 57 -8.51 -1.00 -2.50
C VAL A 57 -8.17 0.37 -3.07
N SER A 58 -8.66 1.37 -2.36
CA SER A 58 -8.62 2.75 -2.76
C SER A 58 -7.19 3.12 -2.50
N PHE A 59 -6.36 3.08 -3.54
CA PHE A 59 -5.22 3.97 -3.57
C PHE A 59 -5.80 5.34 -3.22
N PRO A 60 -5.32 6.01 -2.16
CA PRO A 60 -5.95 7.23 -1.70
C PRO A 60 -5.99 8.19 -2.88
N ALA A 61 -7.18 8.35 -3.44
CA ALA A 61 -7.49 9.42 -4.37
C ALA A 61 -7.04 10.67 -3.65
N GLN A 62 -6.20 11.47 -4.32
CA GLN A 62 -5.61 12.70 -3.81
C GLN A 62 -6.52 13.33 -2.76
N VAL A 63 -6.02 13.32 -1.52
CA VAL A 63 -6.69 13.87 -0.34
C VAL A 63 -7.44 15.12 -0.77
N GLN A 64 -8.77 15.05 -0.77
CA GLN A 64 -9.60 16.24 -0.89
C GLN A 64 -9.05 17.19 0.17
N THR A 65 -8.44 18.27 -0.29
CA THR A 65 -7.81 19.28 0.57
C THR A 65 -8.92 20.04 1.28
N SER A 66 -9.57 19.39 2.26
CA SER A 66 -10.15 20.11 3.37
C SER A 66 -9.02 20.90 3.98
N ARG A 67 -9.11 22.24 3.95
CA ARG A 67 -8.21 23.14 4.70
C ARG A 67 -8.25 22.68 6.16
N GLN A 68 -7.34 21.79 6.53
CA GLN A 68 -7.25 21.30 7.88
C GLN A 68 -6.38 22.31 8.61
N MET A 69 -7.03 23.18 9.38
CA MET A 69 -6.34 24.07 10.29
C MET A 69 -5.69 23.18 11.36
N ILE A 70 -4.37 23.22 11.47
CA ILE A 70 -3.63 22.47 12.49
C ILE A 70 -3.02 23.50 13.42
N GLY A 71 -3.54 23.57 14.65
CA GLY A 71 -2.92 24.35 15.71
C GLY A 71 -1.69 23.60 16.23
N VAL A 72 -0.53 24.25 16.20
CA VAL A 72 0.72 23.67 16.69
C VAL A 72 1.28 24.57 17.80
N VAL A 73 1.71 23.96 18.90
CA VAL A 73 2.38 24.65 20.02
C VAL A 73 3.84 24.24 20.02
N ASP A 74 4.71 25.17 19.66
CA ASP A 74 6.15 24.92 19.67
C ASP A 74 6.77 25.32 21.00
N GLN A 75 6.91 24.36 21.92
CA GLN A 75 7.56 24.60 23.21
C GLN A 75 9.10 24.55 23.12
N ALA A 76 9.66 24.15 21.97
CA ALA A 76 11.09 23.94 21.79
C ALA A 76 11.74 24.97 20.85
N GLY A 77 10.95 25.82 20.18
CA GLY A 77 11.42 26.85 19.25
C GLY A 77 12.02 26.29 17.96
N ILE A 78 11.66 25.06 17.59
CA ILE A 78 12.19 24.30 16.44
C ILE A 78 11.39 24.60 15.16
N LEU A 79 10.10 24.87 15.27
CA LEU A 79 9.19 25.09 14.16
C LEU A 79 9.33 26.51 13.64
N ARG A 80 10.37 26.75 12.83
CA ARG A 80 10.47 27.99 12.05
C ARG A 80 9.67 27.83 10.77
N PRO A 81 8.82 28.81 10.38
CA PRO A 81 8.13 28.76 9.11
C PRO A 81 9.15 28.75 7.97
N SER A 82 9.22 27.63 7.24
CA SER A 82 10.01 27.51 6.03
C SER A 82 9.26 28.18 4.86
N PRO A 83 9.94 28.91 3.97
CA PRO A 83 9.31 29.55 2.80
C PRO A 83 8.68 28.54 1.83
N THR A 84 8.88 27.23 2.03
CA THR A 84 8.31 26.14 1.24
C THR A 84 7.10 25.49 1.92
N THR A 85 6.40 26.20 2.81
CA THR A 85 5.14 25.71 3.37
C THR A 85 4.07 25.74 2.27
N PRO A 86 3.50 24.59 1.87
CA PRO A 86 2.47 24.57 0.83
C PRO A 86 1.26 25.40 1.29
N PRO A 87 0.60 26.16 0.39
CA PRO A 87 -0.48 27.12 0.74
C PRO A 87 -1.74 26.47 1.34
N GLN A 88 -1.73 25.15 1.47
CA GLN A 88 -2.81 24.31 1.98
C GLN A 88 -2.73 24.14 3.51
N ILE A 89 -1.58 24.45 4.12
CA ILE A 89 -1.36 24.38 5.57
C ILE A 89 -1.10 25.80 6.07
N GLN A 90 -2.12 26.42 6.68
CA GLN A 90 -1.94 27.64 7.45
C GLN A 90 -1.60 27.23 8.89
N LEU A 91 -0.30 27.27 9.22
CA LEU A 91 0.16 27.12 10.59
C LEU A 91 -0.15 28.42 11.33
N GLN A 92 -1.04 28.36 12.31
CA GLN A 92 -1.24 29.45 13.26
C GLN A 92 -0.59 29.06 14.58
N GLU A 93 0.44 29.82 14.96
CA GLU A 93 1.16 29.61 16.22
C GLU A 93 0.32 30.15 17.39
N PHE A 94 0.25 29.39 18.48
CA PHE A 94 -0.42 29.76 19.71
C PHE A 94 0.53 29.64 20.89
N ALA A 95 0.44 30.59 21.83
CA ALA A 95 1.28 30.62 23.03
C ALA A 95 0.99 29.46 24.00
N ASP A 96 -0.28 29.03 24.07
CA ASP A 96 -0.74 28.05 25.06
C ASP A 96 -1.60 26.94 24.43
N PRO A 97 -1.46 25.67 24.89
CA PRO A 97 -2.29 24.54 24.45
C PRO A 97 -3.81 24.77 24.49
N PRO A 98 -4.41 25.38 25.54
CA PRO A 98 -5.86 25.63 25.54
C PRO A 98 -6.31 26.56 24.40
N ALA A 99 -5.51 27.57 24.04
CA ALA A 99 -5.83 28.49 22.95
C ALA A 99 -5.84 27.79 21.58
N ALA A 100 -4.87 26.90 21.35
CA ALA A 100 -4.81 26.09 20.13
C ALA A 100 -6.04 25.16 19.99
N THR A 101 -6.47 24.53 21.10
CA THR A 101 -7.64 23.65 21.07
C THR A 101 -8.98 24.38 20.88
N ALA A 102 -9.07 25.65 21.30
CA ALA A 102 -10.27 26.46 21.08
C ALA A 102 -10.43 26.83 19.60
N ALA A 103 -9.33 27.20 18.93
CA ALA A 103 -9.33 27.57 17.51
C ALA A 103 -9.68 26.40 16.58
N LEU A 104 -9.43 25.16 16.99
CA LEU A 104 -9.81 23.96 16.23
C LEU A 104 -11.30 23.62 16.30
N LYS A 105 -12.05 24.20 17.23
CA LYS A 105 -13.48 23.90 17.47
C LYS A 105 -14.45 24.89 16.79
N THR A 106 -13.93 25.99 16.23
CA THR A 106 -14.65 26.99 15.44
C THR A 106 -14.50 26.72 13.96
#